data_AF-A0A0N1CAG0-F1
#
_entry.id   AF-A0A0N1CAG0-F1
#
_cell.length_a   1.000
_cell.length_b   1.000
_cell.length_c   1.000
_cell.angle_alpha   90.00
_cell.angle_beta   90.00
_cell.angle_gamma   90.00
#
_symmetry.space_group_name_H-M   'P 1'
#
loop_
_entity.id
_entity.type
_entity.pdbx_description
1 polymer ?
#
loop_
_entity_poly.entity_id
_entity_poly.type
_entity_poly.pdbx_seq_one_letter_code
_entity_poly.pdbx_strand_id
1 'polypeptide(L)'
;MNDSQTYTAYIPVNHIEDDDVVIARHLSATEAMKIAFGYQNAWRVDLGEDDYGSFVHYTWRAHSNNKDPIGLPYWHEDLHATVVRSGQPELDKMLGMNMIAAQFLRFGGRYWKGRVESDEAFDKRLKRVAEKREVRRIDREIATKLVDAILADGYTITCDLQEDEPEFKRSTDRDGILDYMWQVEIVEMSVHKGKSRGWLRLIFDESGWDLVQDYTVGLEHIVDPITEPYLPWNQPNANELDHGIRVMTLNSPDDVLKIEEMLK
;
A
#
# COMPACT_ATOMS: atom_id res chain seq x y z
N MET A 1 21.02 19.05 -17.66
CA MET A 1 21.17 17.58 -17.57
C MET A 1 19.77 17.04 -17.38
N ASN A 2 19.24 16.28 -18.35
CA ASN A 2 17.98 15.56 -18.13
C ASN A 2 18.29 14.44 -17.15
N ASP A 3 17.71 14.48 -15.95
CA ASP A 3 17.73 13.33 -15.06
C ASP A 3 17.11 12.15 -15.81
N SER A 4 17.96 11.19 -16.17
CA SER A 4 17.49 9.98 -16.82
C SER A 4 16.72 9.20 -15.77
N GLN A 5 15.42 9.02 -16.00
CA GLN A 5 14.57 8.25 -15.11
C GLN A 5 15.19 6.86 -14.84
N THR A 6 15.35 6.53 -13.57
CA THR A 6 15.89 5.25 -13.11
C THR A 6 14.77 4.33 -12.61
N TYR A 7 15.06 3.03 -12.58
CA TYR A 7 14.09 1.99 -12.29
C TYR A 7 14.56 1.03 -11.19
N THR A 8 13.60 0.51 -10.44
CA THR A 8 13.76 -0.56 -9.46
C THR A 8 13.03 -1.81 -9.95
N ALA A 9 13.75 -2.94 -9.93
CA ALA A 9 13.21 -4.26 -10.21
C ALA A 9 13.06 -5.03 -8.88
N TYR A 10 11.85 -5.50 -8.58
CA TYR A 10 11.54 -6.11 -7.29
C TYR A 10 10.44 -7.17 -7.40
N ILE A 11 10.31 -8.04 -6.39
CA ILE A 11 9.19 -8.99 -6.27
C ILE A 11 8.28 -8.49 -5.16
N PRO A 12 7.03 -8.11 -5.48
CA PRO A 12 6.11 -7.64 -4.46
C PRO A 12 5.73 -8.76 -3.52
N VAL A 13 5.67 -8.46 -2.22
CA VAL A 13 5.03 -9.34 -1.23
C VAL A 13 3.64 -8.78 -0.94
N ASN A 14 2.63 -9.66 -0.97
CA ASN A 14 1.23 -9.25 -0.77
C ASN A 14 0.88 -9.03 0.70
N HIS A 15 1.71 -9.54 1.61
CA HIS A 15 1.52 -9.36 3.04
C HIS A 15 2.22 -8.08 3.49
N ILE A 16 1.47 -7.18 4.12
CA ILE A 16 1.97 -5.83 4.41
C ILE A 16 3.11 -5.81 5.43
N GLU A 17 3.20 -6.82 6.29
CA GLU A 17 4.26 -6.93 7.30
C GLU A 17 5.59 -7.40 6.71
N ASP A 18 5.56 -7.98 5.50
CA ASP A 18 6.74 -8.48 4.82
C ASP A 18 7.29 -7.45 3.84
N ASP A 19 8.61 -7.42 3.70
CA ASP A 19 9.28 -6.52 2.77
C ASP A 19 9.28 -7.08 1.34
N ASP A 20 9.09 -6.18 0.37
CA ASP A 20 9.31 -6.49 -1.04
C ASP A 20 10.77 -6.94 -1.26
N VAL A 21 10.97 -7.97 -2.08
CA VAL A 21 12.31 -8.45 -2.41
C VAL A 21 12.89 -7.60 -3.53
N VAL A 22 13.76 -6.65 -3.19
CA VAL A 22 14.44 -5.79 -4.16
C VAL A 22 15.57 -6.56 -4.84
N ILE A 23 15.49 -6.68 -6.17
CA ILE A 23 16.53 -7.33 -6.98
C ILE A 23 17.64 -6.34 -7.31
N ALA A 24 17.28 -5.15 -7.79
CA ALA A 24 18.22 -4.06 -8.06
C ALA A 24 17.50 -2.71 -8.21
N ARG A 25 18.23 -1.61 -8.01
CA ARG A 25 17.76 -0.21 -8.10
C ARG A 25 18.67 0.62 -9.00
N HIS A 26 18.25 1.84 -9.31
CA HIS A 26 19.02 2.79 -10.14
C HIS A 26 19.34 2.28 -11.54
N LEU A 27 18.46 1.43 -12.06
CA LEU A 27 18.64 0.80 -13.36
C LEU A 27 18.21 1.75 -14.47
N SER A 28 18.91 1.70 -15.61
CA SER A 28 18.32 2.15 -16.87
C SER A 28 17.16 1.23 -17.28
N ALA A 29 16.27 1.73 -18.14
CA ALA A 29 15.16 0.94 -18.68
C ALA A 29 15.63 -0.39 -19.32
N THR A 30 16.75 -0.35 -20.04
CA THR A 30 17.34 -1.51 -20.71
C THR A 30 17.91 -2.53 -19.71
N GLU A 31 18.54 -2.08 -18.62
CA GLU A 31 19.02 -2.98 -17.56
C GLU A 31 17.86 -3.64 -16.81
N ALA A 32 16.81 -2.88 -16.47
CA ALA A 32 15.63 -3.43 -15.83
C ALA A 32 14.91 -4.48 -16.70
N MET A 33 14.80 -4.23 -18.00
CA MET A 33 14.30 -5.20 -18.98
C MET A 33 15.15 -6.48 -19.01
N LYS A 34 16.48 -6.35 -19.03
CA LYS A 34 17.40 -7.51 -19.00
C LYS A 34 17.23 -8.33 -17.73
N ILE A 35 17.09 -7.69 -16.57
CA ILE A 35 16.84 -8.38 -15.29
C ILE A 35 15.54 -9.17 -15.37
N ALA A 36 14.45 -8.55 -15.85
CA ALA A 36 13.15 -9.21 -15.92
C ALA A 36 13.17 -10.46 -16.82
N PHE A 37 13.77 -10.38 -18.02
CA PHE A 37 13.91 -11.53 -18.91
C PHE A 37 14.90 -12.58 -18.38
N GLY A 38 15.99 -12.16 -17.74
CA GLY A 38 17.02 -13.06 -17.21
C GLY A 38 16.64 -13.76 -15.90
N TYR A 39 15.61 -13.28 -15.20
CA TYR A 39 15.25 -13.81 -13.89
C TYR A 39 14.87 -15.30 -13.96
N GLN A 40 15.56 -16.12 -13.16
CA GLN A 40 15.39 -17.58 -13.10
C GLN A 40 15.53 -18.31 -14.44
N ASN A 41 16.22 -17.71 -15.42
CA ASN A 41 16.29 -18.23 -16.80
C ASN A 41 14.91 -18.51 -17.40
N ALA A 42 13.89 -17.71 -17.04
CA ALA A 42 12.53 -17.89 -17.51
C ALA A 42 12.40 -17.60 -19.02
N TRP A 43 13.33 -16.82 -19.58
CA TRP A 43 13.33 -16.45 -20.99
C TRP A 43 14.69 -16.65 -21.64
N ARG A 44 14.65 -17.05 -22.91
CA ARG A 44 15.76 -16.90 -23.84
C ARG A 44 15.48 -15.69 -24.72
N VAL A 45 16.49 -14.90 -25.02
CA VAL A 45 16.34 -13.67 -25.79
C VAL A 45 17.32 -13.67 -26.96
N ASP A 46 16.83 -13.27 -28.13
CA ASP A 46 17.62 -13.03 -29.33
C ASP A 46 17.36 -11.61 -29.86
N LEU A 47 18.42 -10.89 -30.25
CA LEU A 47 18.33 -9.56 -30.87
C LEU A 47 18.63 -9.69 -32.37
N GLY A 48 17.64 -9.35 -33.19
CA GLY A 48 17.77 -9.20 -34.64
C GLY A 48 18.00 -7.75 -35.03
N GLU A 49 18.74 -7.55 -36.13
CA GLU A 49 19.00 -6.25 -36.73
C GLU A 49 18.87 -6.38 -38.26
N ASP A 50 17.95 -5.59 -38.84
CA ASP A 50 17.70 -5.55 -40.27
C ASP A 50 17.98 -4.15 -40.83
N ASP A 51 18.83 -4.08 -41.86
CA ASP A 51 19.23 -2.85 -42.54
C ASP A 51 18.33 -2.54 -43.74
N TYR A 52 17.67 -1.38 -43.72
CA TYR A 52 16.82 -0.88 -44.81
C TYR A 52 17.40 0.38 -45.49
N GLY A 53 18.72 0.56 -45.44
CA GLY A 53 19.45 1.68 -46.04
C GLY A 53 19.39 2.94 -45.19
N SER A 54 18.23 3.60 -45.16
CA SER A 54 18.04 4.85 -44.39
C SER A 54 17.60 4.60 -42.94
N PHE A 55 17.19 3.37 -42.63
CA PHE A 55 16.71 2.96 -41.31
C PHE A 55 17.33 1.63 -40.92
N VAL A 56 17.44 1.41 -39.62
CA VAL A 56 17.78 0.12 -39.03
C VAL A 56 16.60 -0.33 -38.17
N HIS A 57 16.17 -1.58 -38.35
CA HIS A 57 15.11 -2.19 -37.57
C HIS A 57 15.72 -3.18 -36.57
N TYR A 58 15.45 -2.97 -35.30
CA TYR A 58 15.85 -3.86 -34.21
C TYR A 58 14.63 -4.66 -33.75
N THR A 59 14.80 -5.98 -33.64
CA THR A 59 13.78 -6.87 -33.08
C THR A 59 14.35 -7.62 -31.89
N TRP A 60 13.74 -7.46 -30.72
CA TRP A 60 14.05 -8.21 -29.52
C TRP A 60 13.02 -9.32 -29.34
N ARG A 61 13.43 -10.54 -29.63
CA ARG A 61 12.59 -11.72 -29.56
C ARG A 61 12.82 -12.44 -28.23
N ALA A 62 11.79 -12.50 -27.41
CA ALA A 62 11.82 -13.20 -26.13
C ALA A 62 11.04 -14.52 -26.23
N HIS A 63 11.73 -15.63 -26.00
CA HIS A 63 11.18 -16.98 -25.98
C HIS A 63 10.96 -17.43 -24.54
N SER A 64 9.72 -17.75 -24.17
CA SER A 64 9.46 -18.26 -22.82
C SER A 64 9.91 -19.70 -22.70
N ASN A 65 10.65 -20.00 -21.63
CA ASN A 65 10.97 -21.38 -21.23
C ASN A 65 9.82 -22.00 -20.40
N ASN A 66 8.84 -21.19 -20.00
CA ASN A 66 7.65 -21.64 -19.27
C ASN A 66 6.52 -21.99 -20.25
N LYS A 67 5.68 -22.96 -19.84
CA LYS A 67 4.47 -23.31 -20.60
C LYS A 67 3.52 -22.10 -20.65
N ASP A 68 2.97 -21.81 -21.82
CA ASP A 68 1.99 -20.75 -22.04
C ASP A 68 0.72 -20.99 -21.18
N PRO A 69 0.10 -19.96 -20.57
CA PRO A 69 -1.24 -20.08 -19.97
C PRO A 69 -2.31 -20.68 -20.89
N ILE A 70 -2.15 -20.63 -22.21
CA ILE A 70 -3.09 -21.20 -23.21
C ILE A 70 -2.68 -22.64 -23.63
N GLY A 71 -1.66 -23.22 -23.00
CA GLY A 71 -1.25 -24.60 -23.23
C GLY A 71 -0.34 -24.80 -24.45
N LEU A 72 0.15 -23.72 -25.08
CA LEU A 72 1.22 -23.82 -26.06
C LEU A 72 2.54 -24.16 -25.35
N PRO A 73 3.32 -25.14 -25.87
CA PRO A 73 4.57 -25.55 -25.26
C PRO A 73 5.65 -24.46 -25.30
N TYR A 74 5.54 -23.51 -26.25
CA TYR A 74 6.43 -22.36 -26.40
C TYR A 74 5.63 -21.18 -26.96
N TRP A 75 5.81 -20.01 -26.38
CA TRP A 75 5.34 -18.75 -26.95
C TRP A 75 6.50 -17.75 -26.98
N HIS A 76 6.43 -16.82 -27.93
CA HIS A 76 7.42 -15.76 -28.07
C HIS A 76 6.73 -14.42 -28.19
N GLU A 77 7.44 -13.38 -27.78
CA GLU A 77 7.05 -11.98 -27.93
C GLU A 77 8.16 -11.25 -28.66
N ASP A 78 7.79 -10.48 -29.67
CA ASP A 78 8.70 -9.65 -30.45
C ASP A 78 8.46 -8.17 -30.09
N LEU A 79 9.52 -7.51 -29.62
CA LEU A 79 9.54 -6.06 -29.39
C LEU A 79 10.36 -5.40 -30.48
N HIS A 80 9.83 -4.33 -31.07
CA HIS A 80 10.37 -3.77 -32.31
C HIS A 80 10.79 -2.32 -32.15
N ALA A 81 11.90 -1.92 -32.76
CA ALA A 81 12.25 -0.51 -32.90
C ALA A 81 12.80 -0.21 -34.30
N THR A 82 12.36 0.89 -34.90
CA THR A 82 12.90 1.37 -36.16
C THR A 82 13.58 2.71 -35.92
N VAL A 83 14.86 2.80 -36.24
CA VAL A 83 15.71 3.97 -35.99
C VAL A 83 16.22 4.53 -37.31
N VAL A 84 16.19 5.85 -37.48
CA VAL A 84 16.82 6.53 -38.62
C VAL A 84 18.33 6.41 -38.48
N ARG A 85 19.01 5.98 -39.53
CA ARG A 85 20.47 5.81 -39.51
C ARG A 85 21.17 7.17 -39.33
N SER A 86 21.97 7.29 -38.28
CA SER A 86 22.77 8.50 -38.02
C SER A 86 24.19 8.43 -38.56
N GLY A 87 24.61 7.25 -39.04
CA GLY A 87 26.00 6.96 -39.38
C GLY A 87 26.86 6.58 -38.16
N GLN A 88 26.25 6.48 -36.97
CA GLN A 88 26.89 6.01 -35.74
C GLN A 88 26.16 4.74 -35.25
N PRO A 89 26.63 3.53 -35.63
CA PRO A 89 25.91 2.28 -35.36
C PRO A 89 25.60 2.04 -33.88
N GLU A 90 26.55 2.36 -32.99
CA GLU A 90 26.35 2.19 -31.54
C GLU A 90 25.26 3.12 -30.98
N LEU A 91 25.17 4.35 -31.51
CA LEU A 91 24.13 5.30 -31.14
C LEU A 91 22.77 4.84 -31.64
N ASP A 92 22.70 4.38 -32.89
CA ASP A 92 21.47 3.87 -33.51
C ASP A 92 20.94 2.64 -32.73
N LYS A 93 21.85 1.74 -32.31
CA LYS A 93 21.53 0.57 -31.50
C LYS A 93 21.05 0.94 -30.10
N MET A 94 21.73 1.87 -29.43
CA MET A 94 21.30 2.36 -28.12
C MET A 94 19.90 2.98 -28.17
N LEU A 95 19.61 3.77 -29.22
CA LEU A 95 18.27 4.34 -29.44
C LEU A 95 17.22 3.24 -29.65
N GLY A 96 17.52 2.25 -30.50
CA GLY A 96 16.63 1.12 -30.74
C GLY A 96 16.33 0.33 -29.46
N MET A 97 17.36 0.06 -28.67
CA MET A 97 17.22 -0.62 -27.39
C MET A 97 16.37 0.17 -26.38
N ASN A 98 16.53 1.49 -26.33
CA ASN A 98 15.71 2.34 -25.46
C ASN A 98 14.23 2.35 -25.88
N MET A 99 13.95 2.34 -27.19
CA MET A 99 12.57 2.22 -27.71
C MET A 99 11.93 0.87 -27.37
N ILE A 100 12.71 -0.21 -27.43
CA ILE A 100 12.29 -1.56 -27.02
C ILE A 100 12.02 -1.61 -25.52
N ALA A 101 12.94 -1.08 -24.70
CA ALA A 101 12.76 -1.02 -23.26
C ALA A 101 11.52 -0.19 -22.86
N ALA A 102 11.23 0.90 -23.56
CA ALA A 102 10.02 1.70 -23.34
C ALA A 102 8.72 0.95 -23.72
N GLN A 103 8.77 -0.01 -24.65
CA GLN A 103 7.64 -0.91 -24.90
C GLN A 103 7.51 -1.95 -23.79
N PHE A 104 8.63 -2.57 -23.38
CA PHE A 104 8.66 -3.49 -22.25
C PHE A 104 8.04 -2.89 -20.99
N LEU A 105 8.46 -1.67 -20.61
CA LEU A 105 7.95 -0.99 -19.41
C LEU A 105 6.44 -0.71 -19.46
N ARG A 106 5.85 -0.56 -20.64
CA ARG A 106 4.39 -0.41 -20.81
C ARG A 106 3.62 -1.72 -20.59
N PHE A 107 4.27 -2.87 -20.75
CA PHE A 107 3.65 -4.20 -20.69
C PHE A 107 4.32 -5.13 -19.64
N GLY A 108 5.07 -4.58 -18.69
CA GLY A 108 6.07 -5.31 -17.88
C GLY A 108 5.55 -6.53 -17.11
N GLY A 109 4.27 -6.54 -16.71
CA GLY A 109 3.66 -7.65 -15.97
C GLY A 109 3.52 -8.97 -16.74
N ARG A 110 3.81 -9.00 -18.05
CA ARG A 110 3.74 -10.21 -18.88
C ARG A 110 4.99 -11.08 -18.82
N TYR A 111 6.13 -10.50 -18.47
CA TYR A 111 7.43 -11.15 -18.68
C TYR A 111 7.99 -11.82 -17.42
N TRP A 112 7.53 -11.46 -16.23
CA TRP A 112 7.97 -12.11 -15.00
C TRP A 112 7.00 -11.85 -13.85
N LYS A 113 7.17 -12.57 -12.73
CA LYS A 113 6.33 -12.41 -11.53
C LYS A 113 6.65 -11.15 -10.72
N GLY A 114 7.80 -10.52 -10.99
CA GLY A 114 8.21 -9.27 -10.34
C GLY A 114 7.58 -8.03 -11.00
N ARG A 115 7.99 -6.87 -10.52
CA ARG A 115 7.63 -5.55 -11.04
C ARG A 115 8.87 -4.74 -11.37
N VAL A 116 8.73 -3.91 -12.39
CA VAL A 116 9.71 -2.86 -12.71
C VAL A 116 8.97 -1.53 -12.67
N GLU A 117 9.36 -0.66 -11.76
CA GLU A 117 8.77 0.67 -11.58
C GLU A 117 9.89 1.70 -11.53
N SER A 118 9.59 2.96 -11.82
CA SER A 118 10.60 4.01 -11.62
C SER A 118 10.96 4.13 -10.13
N ASP A 119 12.18 4.55 -9.82
CA ASP A 119 12.64 4.68 -8.43
C ASP A 119 11.70 5.55 -7.60
N GLU A 120 11.22 6.67 -8.14
CA GLU A 120 10.23 7.55 -7.48
C GLU A 120 8.90 6.82 -7.18
N ALA A 121 8.44 5.95 -8.08
CA ALA A 121 7.20 5.22 -7.89
C ALA A 121 7.37 4.12 -6.84
N PHE A 122 8.52 3.45 -6.85
CA PHE A 122 8.89 2.47 -5.84
C PHE A 122 9.04 3.12 -4.45
N ASP A 123 9.68 4.28 -4.34
CA ASP A 123 9.80 5.02 -3.08
C ASP A 123 8.43 5.48 -2.55
N LYS A 124 7.54 5.96 -3.43
CA LYS A 124 6.14 6.26 -3.05
C LYS A 124 5.41 5.02 -2.53
N ARG A 125 5.65 3.85 -3.12
CA ARG A 125 5.10 2.58 -2.64
C ARG A 125 5.65 2.24 -1.26
N LEU A 126 6.97 2.31 -1.05
CA LEU A 126 7.60 2.05 0.25
C LEU A 126 7.03 2.96 1.33
N LYS A 127 6.86 4.26 1.04
CA LYS A 127 6.22 5.21 1.95
C LYS A 127 4.80 4.78 2.32
N ARG A 128 3.98 4.42 1.33
CA ARG A 128 2.60 3.97 1.56
C ARG A 128 2.54 2.68 2.39
N VAL A 129 3.45 1.73 2.16
CA VAL A 129 3.54 0.50 2.95
C VAL A 129 3.94 0.81 4.39
N ALA A 130 4.93 1.68 4.59
CA ALA A 130 5.35 2.12 5.92
C ALA A 130 4.23 2.84 6.68
N GLU A 131 3.49 3.74 6.02
CA GLU A 131 2.32 4.43 6.60
C GLU A 131 1.26 3.42 7.06
N LYS A 132 0.92 2.43 6.22
CA LYS A 132 -0.04 1.39 6.60
C LYS A 132 0.44 0.46 7.72
N ARG A 133 1.75 0.14 7.77
CA ARG A 133 2.32 -0.61 8.91
C ARG A 133 2.19 0.16 10.21
N GLU A 134 2.39 1.48 10.16
CA GLU A 134 2.21 2.33 11.33
C GLU A 134 0.75 2.40 11.76
N VAL A 135 -0.19 2.54 10.83
CA VAL A 135 -1.64 2.44 11.10
C VAL A 135 -1.97 1.14 11.83
N ARG A 136 -1.53 -0.02 11.30
CA ARG A 136 -1.72 -1.33 11.95
C ARG A 136 -1.10 -1.41 13.34
N ARG A 137 0.07 -0.82 13.54
CA ARG A 137 0.73 -0.79 14.85
C ARG A 137 -0.12 -0.04 15.87
N ILE A 138 -0.66 1.12 15.49
CA ILE A 138 -1.52 1.93 16.35
C ILE A 138 -2.84 1.21 16.62
N ASP A 139 -3.49 0.67 15.58
CA ASP A 139 -4.74 -0.09 15.74
C ASP A 139 -4.56 -1.24 16.74
N ARG A 140 -3.46 -2.00 16.60
CA ARG A 140 -3.12 -3.08 17.53
C ARG A 140 -2.95 -2.58 18.96
N GLU A 141 -2.30 -1.44 19.13
CA GLU A 141 -2.08 -0.82 20.44
C GLU A 141 -3.39 -0.39 21.09
N ILE A 142 -4.28 0.29 20.34
CA ILE A 142 -5.59 0.74 20.82
C ILE A 142 -6.48 -0.46 21.15
N ALA A 143 -6.63 -1.42 20.24
CA ALA A 143 -7.45 -2.62 20.46
C ALA A 143 -6.98 -3.41 21.69
N THR A 144 -5.67 -3.57 21.85
CA THR A 144 -5.09 -4.25 23.03
C THR A 144 -5.47 -3.53 24.32
N LYS A 145 -5.27 -2.20 24.38
CA LYS A 145 -5.63 -1.39 25.54
C LYS A 145 -7.13 -1.44 25.85
N LEU A 146 -7.98 -1.44 24.81
CA LEU A 146 -9.43 -1.52 24.96
C LEU A 146 -9.85 -2.85 25.56
N VAL A 147 -9.39 -3.98 25.01
CA VAL A 147 -9.71 -5.31 25.55
C VAL A 147 -9.24 -5.41 27.00
N ASP A 148 -8.02 -4.95 27.29
CA ASP A 148 -7.47 -4.93 28.66
C ASP A 148 -8.32 -4.13 29.63
N ALA A 149 -8.72 -2.91 29.25
CA ALA A 149 -9.50 -2.04 30.12
C ALA A 149 -10.94 -2.55 30.31
N ILE A 150 -11.57 -3.07 29.26
CA ILE A 150 -12.91 -3.67 29.33
C ILE A 150 -12.92 -4.86 30.29
N LEU A 151 -11.96 -5.79 30.15
CA LEU A 151 -11.86 -6.95 31.02
C LEU A 151 -11.48 -6.57 32.46
N ALA A 152 -10.59 -5.59 32.64
CA ALA A 152 -10.20 -5.09 33.97
C ALA A 152 -11.36 -4.41 34.71
N ASP A 153 -12.27 -3.74 34.01
CA ASP A 153 -13.50 -3.19 34.60
C ASP A 153 -14.56 -4.28 34.89
N GLY A 154 -14.26 -5.55 34.58
CA GLY A 154 -15.12 -6.70 34.89
C GLY A 154 -16.23 -6.93 33.88
N TYR A 155 -16.10 -6.39 32.67
CA TYR A 155 -16.96 -6.79 31.56
C TYR A 155 -16.50 -8.12 30.97
N THR A 156 -17.44 -8.83 30.33
CA THR A 156 -17.16 -9.95 29.43
C THR A 156 -17.50 -9.56 28.00
N ILE A 157 -16.79 -10.09 27.00
CA ILE A 157 -16.89 -9.68 25.60
C ILE A 157 -17.60 -10.75 24.75
N THR A 158 -18.47 -10.33 23.85
CA THR A 158 -19.05 -11.17 22.79
C THR A 158 -18.66 -10.55 21.44
N CYS A 159 -17.96 -11.29 20.58
CA CYS A 159 -17.54 -10.82 19.25
C CYS A 159 -18.52 -11.30 18.17
N ASP A 160 -18.68 -10.53 17.10
CA ASP A 160 -19.46 -10.85 15.89
C ASP A 160 -20.95 -10.96 16.11
N LEU A 161 -21.61 -9.79 16.19
CA LEU A 161 -23.05 -9.72 16.34
C LEU A 161 -23.85 -10.10 15.09
N GLN A 162 -23.21 -10.12 13.92
CA GLN A 162 -23.90 -10.34 12.64
C GLN A 162 -24.10 -11.82 12.29
N GLU A 163 -23.37 -12.73 12.95
CA GLU A 163 -23.56 -14.16 12.79
C GLU A 163 -24.28 -14.72 14.04
N ASP A 164 -25.31 -15.54 13.84
CA ASP A 164 -26.12 -16.12 14.94
C ASP A 164 -25.29 -16.97 15.93
N GLU A 165 -24.03 -17.25 15.58
CA GLU A 165 -23.04 -17.99 16.37
C GLU A 165 -21.78 -17.12 16.57
N PRO A 166 -21.71 -16.31 17.64
CA PRO A 166 -20.55 -15.45 17.88
C PRO A 166 -19.32 -16.30 18.21
N GLU A 167 -18.16 -15.96 17.63
CA GLU A 167 -16.89 -16.66 17.88
C GLU A 167 -16.55 -16.70 19.37
N PHE A 168 -16.79 -15.57 20.04
CA PHE A 168 -16.70 -15.44 21.50
C PHE A 168 -18.05 -15.05 22.08
N LYS A 169 -18.47 -15.75 23.13
CA LYS A 169 -19.71 -15.45 23.86
C LYS A 169 -19.44 -15.18 25.33
N ARG A 170 -19.57 -13.92 25.75
CA ARG A 170 -19.26 -13.47 27.13
C ARG A 170 -17.92 -14.01 27.64
N SER A 171 -16.92 -13.97 26.77
CA SER A 171 -15.58 -14.44 27.04
C SER A 171 -14.78 -13.43 27.86
N THR A 172 -13.83 -13.96 28.62
CA THR A 172 -12.73 -13.20 29.25
C THR A 172 -11.37 -13.65 28.72
N ASP A 173 -11.36 -14.45 27.65
CA ASP A 173 -10.15 -14.92 26.98
C ASP A 173 -9.54 -13.79 26.16
N ARG A 174 -8.72 -12.98 26.83
CA ARG A 174 -8.03 -11.82 26.27
C ARG A 174 -7.27 -12.17 25.00
N ASP A 175 -6.45 -13.21 25.05
CA ASP A 175 -5.53 -13.53 23.95
C ASP A 175 -6.30 -14.11 22.77
N GLY A 176 -7.28 -14.99 23.00
CA GLY A 176 -8.16 -15.48 21.94
C GLY A 176 -8.97 -14.38 21.26
N ILE A 177 -9.47 -13.41 22.02
CA ILE A 177 -10.21 -12.26 21.48
C ILE A 177 -9.30 -11.41 20.58
N LEU A 178 -8.08 -11.09 21.02
CA LEU A 178 -7.14 -10.30 20.22
C LEU A 178 -6.69 -11.06 18.97
N ASP A 179 -6.38 -12.35 19.10
CA ASP A 179 -6.01 -13.20 17.97
C ASP A 179 -7.10 -13.26 16.90
N TYR A 180 -8.37 -13.23 17.31
CA TYR A 180 -9.50 -13.11 16.41
C TYR A 180 -9.57 -11.72 15.75
N MET A 181 -9.43 -10.64 16.53
CA MET A 181 -9.46 -9.26 16.00
C MET A 181 -8.42 -9.03 14.89
N TRP A 182 -7.27 -9.68 14.95
CA TRP A 182 -6.22 -9.56 13.92
C TRP A 182 -6.56 -10.24 12.60
N GLN A 183 -7.59 -11.06 12.56
CA GLN A 183 -7.99 -11.82 11.37
C GLN A 183 -9.13 -11.15 10.59
N VAL A 184 -9.76 -10.12 11.16
CA VAL A 184 -10.95 -9.47 10.59
C VAL A 184 -10.76 -7.97 10.42
N GLU A 185 -11.40 -7.41 9.39
CA GLU A 185 -11.31 -5.98 9.06
C GLU A 185 -12.24 -5.12 9.94
N ILE A 186 -13.38 -5.68 10.34
CA ILE A 186 -14.38 -5.01 11.16
C ILE A 186 -14.78 -5.94 12.31
N VAL A 187 -14.77 -5.42 13.53
CA VAL A 187 -15.23 -6.14 14.72
C VAL A 187 -16.40 -5.41 15.32
N GLU A 188 -17.54 -6.07 15.41
CA GLU A 188 -18.68 -5.62 16.20
C GLU A 188 -18.73 -6.44 17.49
N MET A 189 -18.56 -5.79 18.64
CA MET A 189 -18.53 -6.50 19.91
C MET A 189 -19.56 -5.97 20.90
N SER A 190 -20.16 -6.86 21.69
CA SER A 190 -20.92 -6.50 22.88
C SER A 190 -20.11 -6.72 24.14
N VAL A 191 -20.16 -5.77 25.06
CA VAL A 191 -19.59 -5.88 26.41
C VAL A 191 -20.72 -6.06 27.42
N HIS A 192 -20.54 -6.98 28.38
CA HIS A 192 -21.56 -7.34 29.36
C HIS A 192 -21.05 -7.23 30.79
N LYS A 193 -21.81 -6.57 31.68
CA LYS A 193 -21.55 -6.51 33.12
C LYS A 193 -22.87 -6.68 33.87
N GLY A 194 -23.10 -7.89 34.39
CA GLY A 194 -24.39 -8.26 34.98
C GLY A 194 -25.54 -8.15 33.96
N LYS A 195 -26.48 -7.23 34.20
CA LYS A 195 -27.60 -6.95 33.29
C LYS A 195 -27.29 -5.85 32.27
N SER A 196 -26.20 -5.10 32.44
CA SER A 196 -25.78 -4.05 31.54
C SER A 196 -25.14 -4.64 30.29
N ARG A 197 -25.48 -4.07 29.13
CA ARG A 197 -24.89 -4.40 27.83
C ARG A 197 -24.50 -3.10 27.15
N GLY A 198 -23.26 -3.03 26.70
CA GLY A 198 -22.78 -2.03 25.76
C GLY A 198 -22.35 -2.70 24.47
N TRP A 199 -22.05 -1.91 23.46
CA TRP A 199 -21.55 -2.32 22.17
C TRP A 199 -20.47 -1.36 21.68
N LEU A 200 -19.52 -1.88 20.91
CA LEU A 200 -18.48 -1.11 20.22
C LEU A 200 -18.29 -1.67 18.80
N ARG A 201 -17.92 -0.80 17.87
CA ARG A 201 -17.48 -1.16 16.52
C ARG A 201 -16.06 -0.71 16.28
N LEU A 202 -15.21 -1.66 15.89
CA LEU A 202 -13.84 -1.42 15.51
C LEU A 202 -13.67 -1.61 14.00
N ILE A 203 -12.93 -0.70 13.35
CA ILE A 203 -12.55 -0.79 11.93
C ILE A 203 -11.04 -0.67 11.82
N PHE A 204 -10.39 -1.73 11.34
CA PHE A 204 -8.94 -1.80 11.20
C PHE A 204 -8.48 -1.24 9.84
N ASP A 205 -7.22 -0.84 9.74
CA ASP A 205 -6.54 -0.46 8.49
C ASP A 205 -7.00 0.85 7.82
N GLU A 206 -7.79 1.69 8.50
CA GLU A 206 -8.23 3.00 7.98
C GLU A 206 -7.17 4.08 8.22
N SER A 207 -7.15 4.71 9.41
CA SER A 207 -6.24 5.84 9.70
C SER A 207 -5.42 5.69 10.98
N GLY A 208 -5.63 4.61 11.75
CA GLY A 208 -4.84 4.27 12.93
C GLY A 208 -5.37 4.91 14.22
N TRP A 209 -6.07 6.03 14.14
CA TRP A 209 -6.62 6.74 15.31
C TRP A 209 -8.14 6.63 15.43
N ASP A 210 -8.82 6.24 14.34
CA ASP A 210 -10.27 6.11 14.23
C ASP A 210 -10.75 4.67 14.41
N LEU A 211 -9.92 3.80 15.01
CA LEU A 211 -10.23 2.40 15.21
C LEU A 211 -11.62 2.21 15.83
N VAL A 212 -11.95 2.98 16.88
CA VAL A 212 -13.28 2.94 17.50
C VAL A 212 -14.23 3.86 16.74
N GLN A 213 -15.10 3.28 15.92
CA GLN A 213 -16.00 4.02 15.06
C GLN A 213 -17.27 4.49 15.79
N ASP A 214 -17.80 3.63 16.66
CA ASP A 214 -19.01 3.90 17.44
C ASP A 214 -19.02 3.03 18.70
N TYR A 215 -19.64 3.53 19.76
CA TYR A 215 -19.80 2.81 21.02
C TYR A 215 -21.02 3.28 21.81
N THR A 216 -21.55 2.39 22.66
CA THR A 216 -22.70 2.71 23.52
C THR A 216 -22.35 3.73 24.60
N VAL A 217 -23.23 4.73 24.76
CA VAL A 217 -23.17 5.71 25.86
C VAL A 217 -23.04 5.01 27.21
N GLY A 218 -22.07 5.42 28.02
CA GLY A 218 -21.66 4.80 29.28
C GLY A 218 -20.30 4.10 29.22
N LEU A 219 -19.71 3.92 28.03
CA LEU A 219 -18.36 3.36 27.86
C LEU A 219 -17.26 4.42 27.71
N GLU A 220 -17.59 5.71 27.72
CA GLU A 220 -16.68 6.86 27.56
C GLU A 220 -15.50 6.77 28.53
N HIS A 221 -15.78 6.44 29.80
CA HIS A 221 -14.78 6.31 30.85
C HIS A 221 -13.72 5.21 30.61
N ILE A 222 -14.00 4.27 29.70
CA ILE A 222 -13.06 3.22 29.26
C ILE A 222 -12.43 3.62 27.92
N VAL A 223 -13.25 4.03 26.96
CA VAL A 223 -12.83 4.25 25.57
C VAL A 223 -12.02 5.54 25.41
N ASP A 224 -12.52 6.66 25.93
CA ASP A 224 -11.95 7.99 25.64
C ASP A 224 -10.50 8.13 26.15
N PRO A 225 -10.13 7.68 27.37
CA PRO A 225 -8.74 7.76 27.83
C PRO A 225 -7.76 6.99 26.96
N ILE A 226 -8.23 5.99 26.20
CA ILE A 226 -7.40 5.16 25.32
C ILE A 226 -7.29 5.78 23.94
N THR A 227 -8.38 6.32 23.38
CA THR A 227 -8.41 6.87 22.01
C THR A 227 -7.96 8.33 21.94
N GLU A 228 -8.22 9.14 22.97
CA GLU A 228 -7.85 10.56 23.02
C GLU A 228 -6.39 10.85 22.66
N PRO A 229 -5.38 10.11 23.17
CA PRO A 229 -3.99 10.35 22.82
C PRO A 229 -3.66 10.16 21.33
N TYR A 230 -4.50 9.45 20.59
CA TYR A 230 -4.30 9.15 19.17
C TYR A 230 -5.03 10.13 18.24
N LEU A 231 -5.93 10.95 18.77
CA LEU A 231 -6.70 11.90 17.96
C LEU A 231 -5.77 12.86 17.19
N PRO A 232 -6.11 13.25 15.94
CA PRO A 232 -5.22 14.02 15.07
C PRO A 232 -4.69 15.31 15.69
N TRP A 233 -5.53 16.02 16.45
CA TRP A 233 -5.18 17.27 17.13
C TRP A 233 -4.27 17.11 18.35
N ASN A 234 -4.11 15.88 18.85
CA ASN A 234 -3.20 15.55 19.94
C ASN A 234 -1.85 15.01 19.43
N GLN A 235 -1.66 14.86 18.12
CA GLN A 235 -0.40 14.40 17.54
C GLN A 235 0.65 15.53 17.47
N PRO A 236 1.95 15.24 17.62
CA PRO A 236 3.04 16.23 17.56
C PRO A 236 3.09 17.02 16.25
N ASN A 237 2.55 16.46 15.17
CA ASN A 237 2.47 17.03 13.83
C ASN A 237 1.03 17.37 13.41
N ALA A 238 0.13 17.65 14.37
CA ALA A 238 -1.28 17.99 14.11
C ALA A 238 -1.46 18.98 12.95
N ASN A 239 -0.62 20.01 12.86
CA ASN A 239 -0.67 21.04 11.81
C ASN A 239 -0.45 20.50 10.38
N GLU A 240 0.25 19.38 10.21
CA GLU A 240 0.52 18.75 8.90
C GLU A 240 -0.57 17.74 8.50
N LEU A 241 -1.22 17.12 9.48
CA LEU A 241 -2.29 16.13 9.30
C LEU A 241 -3.68 16.76 9.07
N ASP A 242 -3.84 18.03 9.40
CA ASP A 242 -5.14 18.72 9.43
C ASP A 242 -5.69 19.13 8.05
N HIS A 243 -4.97 18.88 6.95
CA HIS A 243 -5.37 19.09 5.54
C HIS A 243 -6.26 20.33 5.21
N GLY A 244 -6.21 21.40 6.02
CA GLY A 244 -6.90 22.66 5.76
C GLY A 244 -8.14 22.99 6.61
N ILE A 245 -8.50 22.27 7.67
CA ILE A 245 -9.49 22.83 8.63
C ILE A 245 -8.77 23.72 9.64
N ARG A 246 -8.35 24.90 9.19
CA ARG A 246 -8.08 26.01 10.11
C ARG A 246 -9.40 26.45 10.73
N VAL A 247 -9.84 25.81 11.80
CA VAL A 247 -10.81 26.45 12.69
C VAL A 247 -10.09 27.68 13.23
N MET A 248 -10.49 28.88 12.78
CA MET A 248 -10.02 30.11 13.42
C MET A 248 -10.42 30.02 14.89
N THR A 249 -9.45 29.68 15.74
CA THR A 249 -9.62 29.74 17.17
C THR A 249 -9.65 31.23 17.51
N LEU A 250 -10.85 31.76 17.75
CA LEU A 250 -10.99 33.14 18.19
C LEU A 250 -10.35 33.23 19.58
N ASN A 251 -9.29 34.02 19.69
CA ASN A 251 -8.50 34.14 20.92
C ASN A 251 -9.26 34.86 22.03
N SER A 252 -10.38 35.51 21.70
CA SER A 252 -11.26 36.21 22.62
C SER A 252 -12.71 36.21 22.10
N PRO A 253 -13.72 36.18 23.00
CA PRO A 253 -15.12 36.46 22.66
C PRO A 253 -15.31 37.77 21.87
N ASP A 254 -14.44 38.76 22.06
CA ASP A 254 -14.50 40.05 21.36
C ASP A 254 -14.22 39.93 19.85
N ASP A 255 -13.54 38.86 19.42
CA ASP A 255 -13.26 38.64 18.00
C ASP A 255 -14.50 38.10 17.25
N VAL A 256 -15.50 37.56 17.95
CA VAL A 256 -16.82 37.20 17.38
C VAL A 256 -17.56 38.46 16.94
N LEU A 257 -17.54 39.51 17.76
CA LEU A 257 -18.24 40.77 17.49
C LEU A 257 -17.67 41.50 16.26
N LYS A 258 -16.35 41.42 16.05
CA LYS A 258 -15.70 42.00 14.86
C LYS A 258 -16.12 41.30 13.57
N ILE A 259 -16.35 39.99 13.62
CA ILE A 259 -16.82 39.22 12.45
C ILE A 259 -18.27 39.59 12.12
N GLU A 260 -19.12 39.78 13.12
CA GLU A 260 -20.51 40.25 12.91
C GLU A 260 -20.58 41.66 12.30
N GLU A 261 -19.65 42.56 12.65
CA GLU A 261 -19.56 43.89 12.03
C GLU A 261 -19.04 43.84 10.59
N MET A 262 -18.15 42.90 10.25
CA MET A 262 -17.62 42.73 8.90
C MET A 262 -18.60 42.07 7.92
N LEU A 263 -19.63 41.39 8.43
CA LEU A 263 -20.67 40.71 7.64
C LEU A 263 -21.93 41.58 7.41
N LYS A 264 -21.93 42.84 7.88
CA LYS A 264 -22.93 43.86 7.58
C LYS A 264 -22.46 44.78 6.47
#